data_AF-A0A430LPT6-F1
#
_entry.id   AF-A0A430LPT6-F1
#
_cell.length_a   1.000
_cell.length_b   1.000
_cell.length_c   1.000
_cell.angle_alpha   90.00
_cell.angle_beta   90.00
_cell.angle_gamma   90.00
#
_symmetry.space_group_name_H-M   'P 1'
#
loop_
_entity.id
_entity.type
_entity.pdbx_description
1 polymer ?
#
loop_
_entity_poly.entity_id
_entity_poly.type
_entity_poly.pdbx_seq_one_letter_code
_entity_poly.pdbx_strand_id
1 'polypeptide(L)'
;MMLKRLLFFFSLLQAAIGQERRIYIDTVTCLDNGNKFWAVQEAYQSAIIRAGITIEVLRPWAVEGAPINTFDGRIRNVFDLLFGPAHTRSKVVAVYDHLDRLPELKYMNYEMSNSAWVTGRTMNDIEIRCNGDHIIPHKDPKEPNVNNQDSITGKNIPDDSLALTLLTPKTSMMAVASLISPPSGRGWNPKAPEIIAFNPWHLAISVTDDAIKINQADVEDAATPRMHRWFRNHIPALFGYSSFTPIDLLDRLESTMLHELTHTTTGRNTDDVDKPNSYGWRNCLRIQSTRNADSIALFALAVELIDFYHYDVNAAGELTKFEV
;
A
#
# COMPACT_ATOMS: atom_id res chain seq x y z
N MET A 1 21.74 -16.30 -39.75
CA MET A 1 22.16 -16.01 -38.35
C MET A 1 21.21 -15.05 -37.62
N MET A 2 20.54 -14.10 -38.30
CA MET A 2 19.57 -13.17 -37.70
C MET A 2 18.30 -13.82 -37.10
N LEU A 3 17.73 -14.85 -37.75
CA LEU A 3 16.47 -15.47 -37.31
C LEU A 3 16.55 -16.16 -35.93
N LYS A 4 17.68 -16.80 -35.62
CA LYS A 4 17.91 -17.43 -34.30
C LYS A 4 18.03 -16.40 -33.17
N ARG A 5 18.62 -15.23 -33.44
CA ARG A 5 18.67 -14.14 -32.47
C ARG A 5 17.28 -13.55 -32.25
N LEU A 6 16.51 -13.34 -33.33
CA LEU A 6 15.14 -12.84 -33.25
C LEU A 6 14.24 -13.76 -32.42
N LEU A 7 14.30 -15.08 -32.66
CA LEU A 7 13.54 -16.08 -31.89
C LEU A 7 13.96 -16.13 -30.41
N PHE A 8 15.26 -16.00 -30.12
CA PHE A 8 15.77 -15.93 -28.74
C PHE A 8 15.28 -14.66 -28.01
N PHE A 9 15.24 -13.53 -28.72
CA PHE A 9 14.67 -12.28 -28.22
C PHE A 9 13.16 -12.41 -27.96
N PHE A 10 12.39 -13.03 -28.86
CA PHE A 10 10.95 -13.26 -28.65
C PHE A 10 10.64 -14.25 -27.51
N SER A 11 11.45 -15.30 -27.34
CA SER A 11 11.27 -16.23 -26.20
C SER A 11 11.64 -15.59 -24.86
N LEU A 12 12.66 -14.73 -24.82
CA LEU A 12 12.98 -13.92 -23.63
C LEU A 12 11.90 -12.87 -23.35
N LEU A 13 11.33 -12.27 -24.40
CA LEU A 13 10.26 -11.30 -24.28
C LEU A 13 8.97 -11.95 -23.77
N GLN A 14 8.60 -13.15 -24.26
CA GLN A 14 7.47 -13.91 -23.72
C GLN A 14 7.72 -14.41 -22.29
N ALA A 15 8.94 -14.84 -21.97
CA ALA A 15 9.29 -15.24 -20.61
C ALA A 15 9.29 -14.05 -19.62
N ALA A 16 9.53 -12.83 -20.09
CA ALA A 16 9.47 -11.60 -19.28
C ALA A 16 8.06 -11.01 -19.17
N ILE A 17 7.22 -11.15 -20.20
CA ILE A 17 5.85 -10.61 -20.24
C ILE A 17 4.85 -11.54 -19.53
N GLY A 18 5.19 -12.81 -19.31
CA GLY A 18 4.29 -13.81 -18.71
C GLY A 18 4.68 -14.34 -17.34
N GLN A 19 5.58 -13.69 -16.59
CA GLN A 19 5.84 -14.14 -15.22
C GLN A 19 4.66 -13.75 -14.34
N GLU A 20 3.92 -14.77 -13.90
CA GLU A 20 2.92 -14.67 -12.84
C GLU A 20 3.55 -13.99 -11.63
N ARG A 21 2.94 -12.89 -11.17
CA ARG A 21 3.41 -12.16 -10.00
C ARG A 21 2.88 -12.84 -8.75
N ARG A 22 3.77 -13.08 -7.80
CA ARG A 22 3.45 -13.81 -6.58
C ARG A 22 3.69 -12.94 -5.37
N ILE A 23 2.93 -13.22 -4.33
CA ILE A 23 3.11 -12.60 -3.02
C ILE A 23 3.17 -13.65 -1.92
N TYR A 24 4.05 -13.42 -0.96
CA TYR A 24 4.28 -14.32 0.15
C TYR A 24 4.50 -13.55 1.45
N ILE A 25 3.82 -13.97 2.51
CA ILE A 25 4.04 -13.47 3.86
C ILE A 25 5.12 -14.34 4.52
N ASP A 26 6.21 -13.73 4.95
CA ASP A 26 7.31 -14.41 5.59
C ASP A 26 6.89 -15.02 6.94
N THR A 27 6.66 -16.34 6.94
CA THR A 27 6.15 -17.05 8.12
C THR A 27 7.14 -17.12 9.29
N VAL A 28 8.40 -16.71 9.09
CA VAL A 28 9.45 -16.74 10.12
C VAL A 28 9.44 -15.44 10.91
N THR A 29 9.46 -14.30 10.24
CA THR A 29 9.37 -12.97 10.85
C THR A 29 8.00 -12.72 11.46
N CYS A 30 6.95 -13.31 10.89
CA CYS A 30 5.58 -13.21 11.39
C CYS A 30 5.25 -14.28 12.46
N LEU A 31 6.24 -15.06 12.91
CA LEU A 31 6.06 -16.10 13.92
C LEU A 31 5.91 -15.49 15.32
N ASP A 32 4.69 -15.12 15.68
CA ASP A 32 4.33 -14.70 17.04
C ASP A 32 2.98 -15.32 17.44
N ASN A 33 3.03 -16.57 17.93
CA ASN A 33 1.87 -17.41 18.27
C ASN A 33 0.79 -17.51 17.16
N GLY A 34 1.13 -17.14 15.92
CA GLY A 34 0.22 -17.08 14.75
C GLY A 34 -0.50 -15.75 14.56
N ASN A 35 -0.66 -14.91 15.59
CA ASN A 35 -1.52 -13.73 15.53
C ASN A 35 -1.06 -12.68 14.49
N LYS A 36 0.25 -12.41 14.45
CA LYS A 36 0.82 -11.45 13.47
C LYS A 36 0.61 -11.93 12.03
N PHE A 37 0.89 -13.20 11.77
CA PHE A 37 0.68 -13.80 10.46
C PHE A 37 -0.77 -13.67 10.01
N TRP A 38 -1.73 -14.02 10.88
CA TRP A 38 -3.15 -13.91 10.57
C TRP A 38 -3.57 -12.47 10.30
N ALA A 39 -3.12 -11.52 11.12
CA ALA A 39 -3.45 -10.11 10.92
C ALA A 39 -2.92 -9.55 9.60
N VAL A 40 -1.67 -9.86 9.24
CA VAL A 40 -1.08 -9.43 7.96
C VAL A 40 -1.77 -10.11 6.78
N GLN A 41 -2.10 -11.40 6.92
CA GLN A 41 -2.85 -12.13 5.88
C GLN A 41 -4.25 -11.53 5.68
N GLU A 42 -4.97 -11.24 6.75
CA GLU A 42 -6.30 -10.64 6.69
C GLU A 42 -6.23 -9.22 6.12
N ALA A 43 -5.26 -8.41 6.54
CA ALA A 43 -5.04 -7.08 5.97
C ALA A 43 -4.74 -7.14 4.46
N TYR A 44 -3.90 -8.10 4.02
CA TYR A 44 -3.65 -8.34 2.59
C TYR A 44 -4.92 -8.71 1.84
N GLN A 45 -5.66 -9.70 2.33
CA GLN A 45 -6.90 -10.14 1.67
C GLN A 45 -7.92 -9.00 1.57
N SER A 46 -8.09 -8.24 2.65
CA SER A 46 -9.00 -7.11 2.69
C SER A 46 -8.57 -5.98 1.75
N ALA A 47 -7.26 -5.66 1.70
CA ALA A 47 -6.71 -4.69 0.75
C ALA A 47 -6.97 -5.09 -0.72
N ILE A 48 -6.83 -6.37 -1.06
CA ILE A 48 -7.13 -6.87 -2.42
C ILE A 48 -8.63 -6.77 -2.73
N ILE A 49 -9.50 -7.12 -1.78
CA ILE A 49 -10.95 -6.99 -1.94
C ILE A 49 -11.33 -5.52 -2.17
N ARG A 50 -10.81 -4.61 -1.34
CA ARG A 50 -11.03 -3.16 -1.45
C ARG A 50 -10.55 -2.59 -2.78
N ALA A 51 -9.37 -3.02 -3.25
CA ALA A 51 -8.89 -2.68 -4.59
C ALA A 51 -9.87 -3.17 -5.66
N GLY A 52 -10.33 -4.43 -5.56
CA GLY A 52 -11.33 -5.04 -6.46
C GLY A 52 -12.64 -4.25 -6.55
N ILE A 53 -13.21 -3.87 -5.41
CA ILE A 53 -14.42 -3.03 -5.34
C ILE A 53 -14.18 -1.70 -6.07
N THR A 54 -13.06 -1.05 -5.78
CA THR A 54 -12.69 0.24 -6.39
C THR A 54 -12.52 0.12 -7.91
N ILE A 55 -11.92 -0.98 -8.38
CA ILE A 55 -11.78 -1.28 -9.80
C ILE A 55 -13.15 -1.45 -10.45
N GLU A 56 -14.06 -2.22 -9.85
CA GLU A 56 -15.41 -2.43 -10.41
C GLU A 56 -16.17 -1.12 -10.55
N VAL A 57 -16.06 -0.26 -9.54
CA VAL A 57 -16.60 1.10 -9.58
C VAL A 57 -15.98 1.91 -10.70
N LEU A 58 -14.65 1.97 -10.81
CA LEU A 58 -13.97 2.81 -11.81
C LEU A 58 -14.03 2.27 -13.25
N ARG A 59 -14.18 0.95 -13.43
CA ARG A 59 -14.08 0.23 -14.71
C ARG A 59 -14.96 0.83 -15.81
N PRO A 60 -16.25 1.17 -15.58
CA PRO A 60 -17.09 1.78 -16.60
C PRO A 60 -16.53 3.09 -17.16
N TRP A 61 -15.72 3.83 -16.39
CA TRP A 61 -15.17 5.12 -16.80
C TRP A 61 -13.70 5.08 -17.23
N ALA A 62 -12.99 4.01 -16.87
CA ALA A 62 -11.62 3.75 -17.33
C ALA A 62 -11.57 3.35 -18.82
N VAL A 63 -12.67 2.82 -19.39
CA VAL A 63 -12.76 2.44 -20.82
C VAL A 63 -12.84 3.66 -21.72
N GLU A 64 -12.06 3.70 -22.81
CA GLU A 64 -12.09 4.77 -23.82
C GLU A 64 -13.51 5.00 -24.42
N GLY A 65 -13.90 6.25 -24.64
CA GLY A 65 -15.24 6.63 -25.13
C GLY A 65 -16.39 6.54 -24.12
N ALA A 66 -16.19 5.98 -22.92
CA ALA A 66 -17.25 5.89 -21.90
C ALA A 66 -17.86 7.26 -21.51
N PRO A 67 -19.20 7.33 -21.30
CA PRO A 67 -19.90 8.55 -20.91
C PRO A 67 -19.62 8.91 -19.44
N ILE A 68 -18.90 9.99 -19.20
CA ILE A 68 -18.48 10.41 -17.84
C ILE A 68 -19.65 10.84 -16.93
N ASN A 69 -20.81 11.15 -17.51
CA ASN A 69 -22.01 11.60 -16.81
C ASN A 69 -22.80 10.47 -16.12
N THR A 70 -22.35 9.22 -16.21
CA THR A 70 -22.93 8.08 -15.46
C THR A 70 -22.15 7.77 -14.18
N PHE A 71 -21.15 8.59 -13.83
CA PHE A 71 -20.40 8.44 -12.59
C PHE A 71 -21.31 8.71 -11.40
N ASP A 72 -21.48 7.71 -10.52
CA ASP A 72 -22.10 7.89 -9.21
C ASP A 72 -21.61 9.20 -8.58
N GLY A 73 -22.55 10.09 -8.27
CA GLY A 73 -22.23 11.44 -7.86
C GLY A 73 -21.44 11.50 -6.55
N ARG A 74 -21.64 10.55 -5.64
CA ARG A 74 -20.94 10.50 -4.35
C ARG A 74 -19.49 10.08 -4.54
N ILE A 75 -19.29 8.98 -5.26
CA ILE A 75 -17.94 8.49 -5.57
C ILE A 75 -17.18 9.51 -6.40
N ARG A 76 -17.86 10.14 -7.37
CA ARG A 76 -17.29 11.20 -8.19
C ARG A 76 -16.84 12.40 -7.35
N ASN A 77 -17.66 12.82 -6.38
CA ASN A 77 -17.31 13.93 -5.50
C ASN A 77 -16.05 13.62 -4.70
N VAL A 78 -15.95 12.43 -4.10
CA VAL A 78 -14.74 12.00 -3.38
C VAL A 78 -13.52 11.93 -4.31
N PHE A 79 -13.70 11.39 -5.53
CA PHE A 79 -12.64 11.35 -6.53
C PHE A 79 -12.11 12.76 -6.85
N ASP A 80 -13.00 13.72 -7.11
CA ASP A 80 -12.60 15.10 -7.43
C ASP A 80 -12.00 15.83 -6.22
N LEU A 81 -12.37 15.49 -4.99
CA LEU A 81 -11.71 16.00 -3.80
C LEU A 81 -10.26 15.51 -3.71
N LEU A 82 -10.03 14.20 -3.85
CA LEU A 82 -8.73 13.57 -3.66
C LEU A 82 -7.77 13.72 -4.84
N PHE A 83 -8.28 13.91 -6.04
CA PHE A 83 -7.47 13.97 -7.25
C PHE A 83 -7.67 15.24 -8.06
N GLY A 84 -8.60 16.12 -7.68
CA GLY A 84 -8.91 17.37 -8.38
C GLY A 84 -9.81 17.18 -9.62
N PRO A 85 -10.74 18.10 -9.90
CA PRO A 85 -11.76 17.95 -10.94
C PRO A 85 -11.24 18.14 -12.39
N ALA A 86 -10.03 18.67 -12.54
CA ALA A 86 -9.42 18.83 -13.85
C ALA A 86 -8.92 17.47 -14.39
N HIS A 87 -9.16 17.21 -15.69
CA HIS A 87 -8.71 15.99 -16.38
C HIS A 87 -9.16 14.69 -15.72
N THR A 88 -10.35 14.66 -15.10
CA THR A 88 -10.74 13.51 -14.29
C THR A 88 -10.71 12.19 -15.03
N ARG A 89 -11.04 12.15 -16.32
CA ARG A 89 -10.94 10.91 -17.11
C ARG A 89 -9.54 10.31 -17.07
N SER A 90 -8.51 11.11 -17.36
CA SER A 90 -7.12 10.66 -17.33
C SER A 90 -6.70 10.21 -15.93
N LYS A 91 -7.20 10.89 -14.90
CA LYS A 91 -6.94 10.54 -13.50
C LYS A 91 -7.63 9.24 -13.09
N VAL A 92 -8.87 9.01 -13.52
CA VAL A 92 -9.60 7.75 -13.29
C VAL A 92 -8.81 6.60 -13.90
N VAL A 93 -8.32 6.74 -15.14
CA VAL A 93 -7.47 5.72 -15.78
C VAL A 93 -6.18 5.51 -14.98
N ALA A 94 -5.54 6.56 -14.49
CA ALA A 94 -4.33 6.42 -13.67
C ALA A 94 -4.60 5.68 -12.35
N VAL A 95 -5.63 6.06 -11.60
CA VAL A 95 -6.01 5.40 -10.33
C VAL A 95 -6.42 3.95 -10.59
N TYR A 96 -7.16 3.68 -11.67
CA TYR A 96 -7.49 2.33 -12.10
C TYR A 96 -6.22 1.50 -12.36
N ASP A 97 -5.25 2.03 -13.12
CA ASP A 97 -3.98 1.36 -13.45
C ASP A 97 -3.09 1.07 -12.23
N HIS A 98 -3.24 1.84 -11.14
CA HIS A 98 -2.56 1.59 -9.87
C HIS A 98 -3.15 0.38 -9.12
N LEU A 99 -4.41 0.04 -9.37
CA LEU A 99 -5.14 -0.99 -8.62
C LEU A 99 -5.37 -2.27 -9.42
N ASP A 100 -5.56 -2.18 -10.74
CA ASP A 100 -6.08 -3.25 -11.61
C ASP A 100 -5.31 -4.57 -11.53
N ARG A 101 -4.00 -4.50 -11.30
CA ARG A 101 -3.11 -5.68 -11.20
C ARG A 101 -2.99 -6.26 -9.79
N LEU A 102 -3.43 -5.55 -8.76
CA LEU A 102 -3.32 -6.05 -7.39
C LEU A 102 -4.14 -7.35 -7.19
N PRO A 103 -5.39 -7.47 -7.67
CA PRO A 103 -6.15 -8.72 -7.59
C PRO A 103 -5.57 -9.90 -8.38
N GLU A 104 -4.62 -9.64 -9.30
CA GLU A 104 -3.95 -10.68 -10.08
C GLU A 104 -2.77 -11.33 -9.33
N LEU A 105 -2.38 -10.79 -8.17
CA LEU A 105 -1.30 -11.33 -7.36
C LEU A 105 -1.64 -12.73 -6.84
N LYS A 106 -0.79 -13.70 -7.16
CA LYS A 106 -0.95 -15.07 -6.65
C LYS A 106 -0.38 -15.19 -5.23
N TYR A 107 -1.25 -15.54 -4.29
CA TYR A 107 -0.90 -15.74 -2.89
C TYR A 107 -0.27 -17.12 -2.66
N MET A 108 0.97 -17.16 -2.13
CA MET A 108 1.78 -18.39 -2.15
C MET A 108 1.87 -19.15 -0.82
N ASN A 109 1.40 -18.60 0.31
CA ASN A 109 1.63 -19.21 1.63
C ASN A 109 1.02 -20.60 1.81
N TYR A 110 -0.06 -20.93 1.08
CA TYR A 110 -0.66 -22.27 1.09
C TYR A 110 0.07 -23.27 0.17
N GLU A 111 0.87 -22.77 -0.77
CA GLU A 111 1.53 -23.57 -1.80
C GLU A 111 2.97 -23.92 -1.44
N MET A 112 3.61 -23.16 -0.54
CA MET A 112 5.03 -23.35 -0.24
C MET A 112 5.47 -22.91 1.15
N SER A 113 6.51 -23.59 1.65
CA SER A 113 7.23 -23.22 2.87
C SER A 113 8.11 -21.98 2.66
N ASN A 114 8.53 -21.35 3.76
CA ASN A 114 9.47 -20.23 3.73
C ASN A 114 10.78 -20.59 3.03
N SER A 115 11.34 -21.76 3.34
CA SER A 115 12.57 -22.25 2.69
C SER A 115 12.42 -22.42 1.18
N ALA A 116 11.27 -22.92 0.72
CA ALA A 116 10.97 -23.05 -0.70
C ALA A 116 10.79 -21.67 -1.36
N TRP A 117 10.09 -20.75 -0.70
CA TRP A 117 9.94 -19.36 -1.14
C TRP A 117 11.30 -18.67 -1.31
N VAL A 118 12.13 -18.65 -0.27
CA VAL A 118 13.48 -18.03 -0.31
C VAL A 118 14.34 -18.61 -1.43
N THR A 119 14.18 -19.91 -1.74
CA THR A 119 14.94 -20.57 -2.82
C THR A 119 14.44 -20.17 -4.21
N GLY A 120 13.11 -20.02 -4.37
CA GLY A 120 12.41 -19.87 -5.65
C GLY A 120 11.87 -18.48 -5.97
N ARG A 121 11.97 -17.52 -5.05
CA ARG A 121 11.57 -16.12 -5.26
C ARG A 121 12.49 -15.42 -6.27
N THR A 122 11.95 -14.40 -6.89
CA THR A 122 12.48 -13.64 -8.01
C THR A 122 12.24 -12.15 -7.80
N MET A 123 12.81 -11.32 -8.68
CA MET A 123 12.60 -9.87 -8.67
C MET A 123 11.20 -9.39 -9.06
N ASN A 124 10.32 -10.28 -9.49
CA ASN A 124 8.92 -9.96 -9.81
C ASN A 124 7.96 -10.31 -8.67
N ASP A 125 8.48 -10.88 -7.59
CA ASP A 125 7.70 -11.30 -6.43
C ASP A 125 7.67 -10.20 -5.36
N ILE A 126 6.63 -10.25 -4.52
CA ILE A 126 6.49 -9.41 -3.34
C ILE A 126 6.62 -10.29 -2.09
N GLU A 127 7.43 -9.86 -1.14
CA GLU A 127 7.58 -10.49 0.16
C GLU A 127 7.14 -9.55 1.27
N ILE A 128 6.17 -9.96 2.05
CA ILE A 128 5.70 -9.22 3.23
C ILE A 128 6.42 -9.76 4.47
N ARG A 129 7.04 -8.89 5.27
CA ARG A 129 7.75 -9.23 6.50
C ARG A 129 7.15 -8.50 7.69
N CYS A 130 7.14 -9.14 8.86
CA CYS A 130 6.59 -8.55 10.09
C CYS A 130 7.64 -7.80 10.94
N ASN A 131 8.84 -7.56 10.41
CA ASN A 131 9.92 -6.85 11.07
C ASN A 131 10.98 -6.34 10.06
N GLY A 132 11.97 -5.59 10.56
CA GLY A 132 13.10 -5.07 9.79
C GLY A 132 14.39 -5.89 9.83
N ASP A 133 14.34 -7.18 10.20
CA ASP A 133 15.57 -7.98 10.45
C ASP A 133 16.43 -8.28 9.20
N HIS A 134 15.87 -8.06 8.02
CA HIS A 134 16.60 -8.09 6.76
C HIS A 134 17.56 -6.90 6.62
N ILE A 135 17.40 -5.83 7.40
CA ILE A 135 18.33 -4.70 7.47
C ILE A 135 19.46 -5.07 8.43
N ILE A 136 20.66 -5.25 7.90
CA ILE A 136 21.84 -5.68 8.66
C ILE A 136 22.92 -4.59 8.66
N PRO A 137 23.75 -4.50 9.71
CA PRO A 137 24.91 -3.61 9.72
C PRO A 137 25.84 -3.90 8.54
N HIS A 138 26.24 -2.85 7.82
CA HIS A 138 27.13 -2.93 6.67
C HIS A 138 27.92 -1.63 6.57
N LYS A 139 29.25 -1.69 6.44
CA LYS A 139 30.07 -0.49 6.26
C LYS A 139 30.58 -0.43 4.82
N ASP A 140 29.95 0.38 3.97
CA ASP A 140 30.42 0.55 2.59
C ASP A 140 31.76 1.30 2.61
N PRO A 141 32.86 0.73 2.07
CA PRO A 141 34.17 1.37 2.09
C PRO A 141 34.23 2.67 1.27
N LYS A 142 33.25 2.92 0.39
CA LYS A 142 33.18 4.09 -0.49
C LYS A 142 32.15 5.13 -0.04
N GLU A 143 31.20 4.75 0.81
CA GLU A 143 30.09 5.60 1.25
C GLU A 143 30.05 5.65 2.79
N PRO A 144 30.70 6.66 3.42
CA PRO A 144 30.84 6.70 4.88
C PRO A 144 29.52 6.91 5.63
N ASN A 145 28.45 7.32 4.95
CA ASN A 145 27.09 7.52 5.46
C ASN A 145 26.14 6.34 5.17
N VAL A 146 26.71 5.18 4.83
CA VAL A 146 25.97 3.93 4.64
C VAL A 146 26.50 2.92 5.66
N ASN A 147 25.77 2.79 6.76
CA ASN A 147 26.08 1.85 7.83
C ASN A 147 25.17 0.61 7.87
N ASN A 148 24.24 0.50 6.91
CA ASN A 148 23.30 -0.61 6.83
C ASN A 148 23.11 -1.08 5.38
N GLN A 149 22.72 -2.34 5.23
CA GLN A 149 22.39 -2.95 3.95
C GLN A 149 21.18 -3.86 4.12
N ASP A 150 20.34 -3.91 3.10
CA ASP A 150 19.32 -4.94 2.97
C ASP A 150 19.98 -6.27 2.57
N SER A 151 19.94 -7.26 3.45
CA SER A 151 20.52 -8.59 3.24
C SER A 151 19.82 -9.42 2.16
N ILE A 152 18.56 -9.08 1.81
CA ILE A 152 17.78 -9.77 0.78
C ILE A 152 18.07 -9.16 -0.59
N THR A 153 17.98 -7.84 -0.69
CA THR A 153 18.17 -7.13 -1.97
C THR A 153 19.63 -6.78 -2.27
N GLY A 154 20.48 -6.78 -1.24
CA GLY A 154 21.86 -6.29 -1.31
C GLY A 154 21.96 -4.76 -1.42
N LYS A 155 20.85 -4.03 -1.27
CA LYS A 155 20.80 -2.58 -1.40
C LYS A 155 21.43 -1.90 -0.19
N ASN A 156 22.37 -1.00 -0.43
CA ASN A 156 22.89 -0.07 0.59
C ASN A 156 21.74 0.80 1.12
N ILE A 157 21.66 0.95 2.44
CA ILE A 157 20.64 1.77 3.09
C ILE A 157 21.33 2.98 3.72
N PRO A 158 21.13 4.19 3.17
CA PRO A 158 21.64 5.43 3.76
C PRO A 158 21.17 5.62 5.20
N ASP A 159 22.00 6.26 6.02
CA ASP A 159 21.70 6.51 7.45
C ASP A 159 20.47 7.40 7.69
N ASP A 160 20.00 8.13 6.68
CA ASP A 160 18.79 8.95 6.70
C ASP A 160 17.56 8.26 6.07
N SER A 161 17.68 6.98 5.70
CA SER A 161 16.59 6.22 5.08
C SER A 161 15.45 5.93 6.05
N LEU A 162 14.21 6.08 5.57
CA LEU A 162 12.99 5.70 6.28
C LEU A 162 12.97 4.21 6.66
N ALA A 163 13.63 3.34 5.89
CA ALA A 163 13.73 1.91 6.20
C ALA A 163 14.38 1.63 7.56
N LEU A 164 15.31 2.48 8.02
CA LEU A 164 15.97 2.31 9.33
C LEU A 164 15.03 2.50 10.51
N THR A 165 13.86 3.11 10.29
CA THR A 165 12.84 3.20 11.34
C THR A 165 12.22 1.85 11.69
N LEU A 166 12.32 0.84 10.81
CA LEU A 166 11.92 -0.54 11.11
C LEU A 166 12.76 -1.18 12.23
N LEU A 167 13.97 -0.68 12.44
CA LEU A 167 14.85 -1.08 13.55
C LEU A 167 14.53 -0.34 14.85
N THR A 168 13.73 0.72 14.78
CA THR A 168 13.39 1.55 15.94
C THR A 168 12.07 1.07 16.57
N PRO A 169 12.07 0.68 17.86
CA PRO A 169 10.87 0.13 18.50
C PRO A 169 9.69 1.10 18.66
N LYS A 170 9.93 2.42 18.54
CA LYS A 170 8.93 3.48 18.78
C LYS A 170 9.02 4.55 17.70
N THR A 171 8.78 4.17 16.45
CA THR A 171 8.62 5.09 15.32
C THR A 171 7.14 5.40 15.11
N SER A 172 6.79 6.44 14.36
CA SER A 172 5.41 6.71 13.89
C SER A 172 5.06 5.97 12.59
N MET A 173 6.04 5.33 11.93
CA MET A 173 5.81 4.58 10.69
C MET A 173 5.39 3.13 10.96
N MET A 174 4.32 2.69 10.29
CA MET A 174 3.74 1.36 10.44
C MET A 174 4.41 0.33 9.52
N ALA A 175 4.68 0.71 8.27
CA ALA A 175 5.31 -0.14 7.26
C ALA A 175 6.21 0.66 6.33
N VAL A 176 7.04 -0.06 5.57
CA VAL A 176 7.85 0.49 4.48
C VAL A 176 7.88 -0.51 3.33
N ALA A 177 7.44 -0.08 2.15
CA ALA A 177 7.70 -0.75 0.89
C ALA A 177 9.04 -0.32 0.29
N SER A 178 9.88 -1.30 -0.02
CA SER A 178 11.14 -1.09 -0.72
C SER A 178 11.01 -1.50 -2.17
N LEU A 179 10.95 -0.50 -3.04
CA LEU A 179 11.01 -0.69 -4.48
C LEU A 179 12.36 -1.23 -4.93
N ILE A 180 12.29 -2.19 -5.87
CA ILE A 180 13.44 -2.59 -6.66
C ILE A 180 13.65 -1.54 -7.75
N SER A 181 14.48 -0.55 -7.45
CA SER A 181 15.10 0.25 -8.50
C SER A 181 16.61 0.03 -8.42
N PRO A 182 17.25 -0.50 -9.48
CA PRO A 182 18.69 -0.64 -9.47
C PRO A 182 19.32 0.77 -9.43
N PRO A 183 20.31 1.01 -8.55
CA PRO A 183 21.26 2.08 -8.83
C PRO A 183 21.90 1.76 -10.18
N SER A 184 21.91 2.73 -11.09
CA SER A 184 22.47 2.58 -12.43
C SER A 184 23.89 1.96 -12.37
N GLY A 185 24.01 0.67 -12.67
CA GLY A 185 25.31 0.01 -12.90
C GLY A 185 25.73 -1.16 -11.99
N ARG A 186 24.98 -1.55 -10.93
CA ARG A 186 25.25 -2.83 -10.23
C ARG A 186 24.30 -3.93 -10.74
N GLY A 187 24.84 -5.11 -11.03
CA GLY A 187 24.04 -6.28 -11.42
C GLY A 187 23.05 -6.62 -10.31
N TRP A 188 21.76 -6.62 -10.64
CA TRP A 188 20.68 -6.92 -9.71
C TRP A 188 20.69 -8.42 -9.34
N ASN A 189 20.38 -8.75 -8.08
CA ASN A 189 20.13 -10.13 -7.69
C ASN A 189 18.79 -10.57 -8.28
N PRO A 190 18.73 -11.47 -9.29
CA PRO A 190 17.47 -11.88 -9.91
C PRO A 190 16.51 -12.58 -8.93
N LYS A 191 16.97 -12.92 -7.72
CA LYS A 191 16.20 -13.54 -6.63
C LYS A 191 15.74 -12.57 -5.54
N ALA A 192 16.00 -11.27 -5.67
CA ALA A 192 15.60 -10.30 -4.66
C ALA A 192 14.19 -9.77 -4.95
N PRO A 193 13.16 -10.10 -4.15
CA PRO A 193 11.78 -9.62 -4.31
C PRO A 193 11.63 -8.16 -3.88
N GLU A 194 10.49 -7.54 -4.21
CA GLU A 194 10.04 -6.31 -3.57
C GLU A 194 9.64 -6.64 -2.13
N ILE A 195 9.98 -5.78 -1.17
CA ILE A 195 9.74 -6.05 0.26
C ILE A 195 8.75 -5.04 0.79
N ILE A 196 7.70 -5.52 1.46
CA ILE A 196 6.86 -4.73 2.35
C ILE A 196 7.19 -5.18 3.77
N ALA A 197 7.73 -4.31 4.62
CA ALA A 197 8.11 -4.66 5.97
C ALA A 197 7.37 -3.81 7.00
N PHE A 198 6.72 -4.46 7.97
CA PHE A 198 6.03 -3.81 9.07
C PHE A 198 6.95 -3.55 10.25
N ASN A 199 6.73 -2.43 10.94
CA ASN A 199 7.35 -2.19 12.23
C ASN A 199 6.74 -3.14 13.28
N PRO A 200 7.57 -3.91 14.03
CA PRO A 200 7.06 -4.94 14.95
C PRO A 200 6.16 -4.41 16.07
N TRP A 201 6.44 -3.19 16.55
CA TRP A 201 5.68 -2.59 17.65
C TRP A 201 4.31 -2.11 17.16
N HIS A 202 4.25 -1.44 16.02
CA HIS A 202 2.97 -1.05 15.40
C HIS A 202 2.12 -2.26 15.08
N LEU A 203 2.69 -3.28 14.45
CA LEU A 203 1.95 -4.48 14.13
C LEU A 203 1.41 -5.17 15.40
N ALA A 204 2.17 -5.17 16.51
CA ALA A 204 1.68 -5.70 17.78
C ALA A 204 0.46 -4.93 18.31
N ILE A 205 0.42 -3.60 18.16
CA ILE A 205 -0.74 -2.77 18.54
C ILE A 205 -1.93 -3.04 17.62
N SER A 206 -1.71 -3.09 16.30
CA SER A 206 -2.78 -3.37 15.34
C SER A 206 -3.43 -4.74 15.57
N VAL A 207 -2.65 -5.71 16.04
CA VAL A 207 -3.13 -7.06 16.38
C VAL A 207 -3.95 -7.09 17.68
N THR A 208 -3.65 -6.25 18.68
CA THR A 208 -4.36 -6.29 19.97
C THR A 208 -5.71 -5.57 19.95
N ASP A 209 -5.85 -4.57 19.08
CA ASP A 209 -6.98 -3.65 19.11
C ASP A 209 -8.08 -4.03 18.10
N ASP A 210 -8.03 -5.26 17.55
CA ASP A 210 -8.86 -5.71 16.40
C ASP A 210 -8.83 -4.72 15.21
N ALA A 211 -7.76 -3.92 15.11
CA ALA A 211 -7.63 -2.79 14.19
C ALA A 211 -7.13 -3.22 12.79
N ILE A 212 -7.54 -4.41 12.34
CA ILE A 212 -7.08 -5.01 11.09
C ILE A 212 -7.92 -4.51 9.91
N LYS A 213 -9.25 -4.60 10.04
CA LYS A 213 -10.23 -4.16 9.05
C LYS A 213 -11.36 -3.38 9.68
N ILE A 214 -11.99 -2.52 8.91
CA ILE A 214 -13.17 -1.77 9.36
C ILE A 214 -14.41 -2.67 9.41
N ASN A 215 -15.34 -2.33 10.29
CA ASN A 215 -16.70 -2.86 10.30
C ASN A 215 -17.74 -1.74 10.52
N GLN A 216 -19.03 -2.07 10.52
CA GLN A 216 -20.11 -1.09 10.64
C GLN A 216 -20.04 -0.27 11.93
N ALA A 217 -19.65 -0.89 13.04
CA ALA A 217 -19.53 -0.20 14.33
C ALA A 217 -18.36 0.79 14.31
N ASP A 218 -17.23 0.44 13.69
CA ASP A 218 -16.13 1.39 13.50
C ASP A 218 -16.59 2.64 12.73
N VAL A 219 -17.37 2.45 11.66
CA VAL A 219 -17.89 3.55 10.84
C VAL A 219 -18.84 4.44 11.63
N GLU A 220 -19.75 3.84 12.42
CA GLU A 220 -20.68 4.58 13.29
C GLU A 220 -19.94 5.35 14.41
N ASP A 221 -18.92 4.74 15.00
CA ASP A 221 -18.07 5.37 16.01
C ASP A 221 -17.26 6.53 15.41
N ALA A 222 -16.68 6.34 14.23
CA ALA A 222 -15.95 7.38 13.51
C ALA A 222 -16.87 8.55 13.12
N ALA A 223 -18.11 8.28 12.73
CA ALA A 223 -19.10 9.30 12.42
C ALA A 223 -19.56 10.11 13.65
N THR A 224 -19.30 9.62 14.87
CA THR A 224 -19.77 10.25 16.11
C THR A 224 -18.90 11.46 16.51
N PRO A 225 -19.45 12.68 16.62
CA PRO A 225 -18.67 13.88 16.96
C PRO A 225 -17.95 13.82 18.32
N ARG A 226 -18.45 12.99 19.25
CA ARG A 226 -17.80 12.76 20.55
C ARG A 226 -16.48 12.01 20.40
N MET A 227 -16.43 11.00 19.53
CA MET A 227 -15.21 10.23 19.28
C MET A 227 -14.15 11.13 18.65
N HIS A 228 -14.51 11.89 17.61
CA HIS A 228 -13.61 12.86 16.99
C HIS A 228 -13.04 13.90 17.98
N ARG A 229 -13.88 14.45 18.86
CA ARG A 229 -13.43 15.37 19.92
C ARG A 229 -12.50 14.68 20.93
N TRP A 230 -12.80 13.44 21.31
CA TRP A 230 -11.94 12.70 22.22
C TRP A 230 -10.55 12.48 21.59
N PHE A 231 -10.49 11.99 20.36
CA PHE A 231 -9.24 11.77 19.62
C PHE A 231 -8.44 13.05 19.45
N ARG A 232 -9.07 14.15 19.01
CA ARG A 232 -8.42 15.46 18.88
C ARG A 232 -7.80 15.94 20.19
N ASN A 233 -8.45 15.67 21.32
CA ASN A 233 -8.03 16.15 22.63
C ASN A 233 -7.02 15.23 23.33
N HIS A 234 -6.97 13.93 22.99
CA HIS A 234 -6.15 12.92 23.68
C HIS A 234 -5.02 12.33 22.84
N ILE A 235 -5.04 12.52 21.52
CA ILE A 235 -3.97 12.11 20.58
C ILE A 235 -3.31 13.31 19.86
N PRO A 236 -3.07 14.51 20.44
CA PRO A 236 -2.19 15.47 19.78
C PRO A 236 -0.71 15.06 19.97
N ALA A 237 0.03 15.01 18.86
CA ALA A 237 1.49 14.96 18.70
C ALA A 237 2.21 13.60 18.55
N LEU A 238 1.57 12.44 18.68
CA LEU A 238 2.30 11.15 18.54
C LEU A 238 2.65 10.77 17.09
N PHE A 239 1.94 11.31 16.09
CA PHE A 239 2.05 10.88 14.69
C PHE A 239 2.34 12.00 13.68
N GLY A 240 2.61 13.23 14.14
CA GLY A 240 2.96 14.33 13.24
C GLY A 240 1.85 14.85 12.30
N TYR A 241 0.63 14.28 12.35
CA TYR A 241 -0.51 14.80 11.59
C TYR A 241 -0.88 16.21 12.08
N SER A 242 -0.84 17.18 11.16
CA SER A 242 -1.27 18.56 11.43
C SER A 242 -2.77 18.70 11.68
N SER A 243 -3.57 17.69 11.30
CA SER A 243 -4.98 17.58 11.67
C SER A 243 -5.58 16.22 11.32
N PHE A 244 -6.23 15.60 12.29
CA PHE A 244 -6.93 14.32 12.13
C PHE A 244 -8.43 14.53 11.82
N THR A 245 -8.98 13.79 10.86
CA THR A 245 -10.40 13.84 10.45
C THR A 245 -11.13 12.53 10.78
N PRO A 246 -12.47 12.51 10.80
CA PRO A 246 -13.22 11.29 11.11
C PRO A 246 -12.89 10.09 10.22
N ILE A 247 -12.75 10.27 8.89
CA ILE A 247 -12.34 9.16 8.00
C ILE A 247 -10.95 8.62 8.33
N ASP A 248 -10.02 9.44 8.84
CA ASP A 248 -8.68 8.95 9.23
C ASP A 248 -8.77 7.94 10.40
N LEU A 249 -9.85 7.93 11.19
CA LEU A 249 -10.06 6.94 12.27
C LEU A 249 -10.26 5.52 11.71
N LEU A 250 -10.60 5.43 10.43
CA LEU A 250 -10.86 4.20 9.71
C LEU A 250 -9.64 3.74 8.91
N ASP A 251 -8.51 4.44 9.02
CA ASP A 251 -7.23 4.01 8.47
C ASP A 251 -6.65 2.86 9.32
N ARG A 252 -7.02 1.63 8.94
CA ARG A 252 -6.64 0.37 9.61
C ARG A 252 -5.48 -0.32 8.88
N LEU A 253 -5.03 -1.46 9.40
CA LEU A 253 -3.91 -2.21 8.82
C LEU A 253 -4.14 -2.57 7.33
N GLU A 254 -5.38 -2.84 6.92
CA GLU A 254 -5.75 -3.05 5.51
C GLU A 254 -5.51 -1.83 4.61
N SER A 255 -5.71 -0.60 5.11
CA SER A 255 -5.47 0.63 4.36
C SER A 255 -3.98 0.87 4.21
N THR A 256 -3.21 0.64 5.28
CA THR A 256 -1.74 0.62 5.24
C THR A 256 -1.25 -0.43 4.24
N MET A 257 -1.80 -1.64 4.27
CA MET A 257 -1.42 -2.70 3.33
C MET A 257 -1.71 -2.28 1.88
N LEU A 258 -2.89 -1.71 1.59
CA LEU A 258 -3.21 -1.22 0.26
C LEU A 258 -2.26 -0.09 -0.17
N HIS A 259 -1.97 0.85 0.72
CA HIS A 259 -0.98 1.91 0.52
C HIS A 259 0.38 1.32 0.09
N GLU A 260 0.93 0.38 0.88
CA GLU A 260 2.22 -0.25 0.57
C GLU A 260 2.19 -1.07 -0.72
N LEU A 261 1.07 -1.73 -1.04
CA LEU A 261 0.92 -2.44 -2.31
C LEU A 261 0.97 -1.50 -3.50
N THR A 262 0.45 -0.27 -3.39
CA THR A 262 0.55 0.73 -4.48
C THR A 262 1.99 1.17 -4.73
N HIS A 263 2.84 1.16 -3.70
CA HIS A 263 4.27 1.45 -3.87
C HIS A 263 5.00 0.39 -4.68
N THR A 264 4.50 -0.84 -4.80
CA THR A 264 5.18 -1.91 -5.55
C THR A 264 5.13 -1.68 -7.06
N THR A 265 5.95 -2.41 -7.81
CA THR A 265 5.88 -2.45 -9.27
C THR A 265 4.51 -2.92 -9.75
N THR A 266 3.81 -3.75 -8.96
CA THR A 266 2.43 -4.18 -9.28
C THR A 266 1.46 -3.03 -9.13
N GLY A 267 1.61 -2.22 -8.08
CA GLY A 267 0.90 -0.97 -7.83
C GLY A 267 1.34 0.23 -8.68
N ARG A 268 2.24 0.02 -9.64
CA ARG A 268 2.83 1.05 -10.53
C ARG A 268 3.65 2.11 -9.80
N ASN A 269 4.34 1.71 -8.73
CA ASN A 269 5.37 2.50 -8.05
C ASN A 269 4.84 3.87 -7.63
N THR A 270 3.73 3.96 -6.89
CA THR A 270 3.30 5.24 -6.31
C THR A 270 4.34 5.78 -5.33
N ASP A 271 4.16 7.03 -4.91
CA ASP A 271 5.11 7.75 -4.06
C ASP A 271 4.39 8.32 -2.83
N ASP A 272 5.15 8.54 -1.75
CA ASP A 272 4.77 9.45 -0.68
C ASP A 272 5.17 10.86 -1.09
N VAL A 273 4.30 11.50 -1.91
CA VAL A 273 4.62 12.69 -2.70
C VAL A 273 5.17 13.86 -1.88
N ASP A 274 4.75 13.99 -0.62
CA ASP A 274 5.17 15.05 0.30
C ASP A 274 5.68 14.49 1.64
N LYS A 275 6.30 13.30 1.60
CA LYS A 275 6.88 12.61 2.77
C LYS A 275 5.87 12.52 3.94
N PRO A 276 6.12 12.95 5.20
CA PRO A 276 5.10 12.77 6.25
C PRO A 276 3.82 13.60 6.01
N ASN A 277 3.82 14.56 5.08
CA ASN A 277 2.62 15.30 4.71
C ASN A 277 1.85 14.64 3.56
N SER A 278 2.21 13.42 3.17
CA SER A 278 1.50 12.60 2.17
C SER A 278 0.25 11.95 2.75
N TYR A 279 0.21 11.78 4.07
CA TYR A 279 -0.74 10.94 4.77
C TYR A 279 -1.92 11.72 5.36
N GLY A 280 -3.09 11.09 5.35
CA GLY A 280 -4.34 11.58 5.94
C GLY A 280 -5.16 12.44 4.98
N TRP A 281 -6.47 12.46 5.23
CA TRP A 281 -7.48 13.03 4.34
C TRP A 281 -7.16 14.46 3.89
N ARG A 282 -6.89 15.38 4.83
CA ARG A 282 -6.65 16.79 4.49
C ARG A 282 -5.40 17.00 3.66
N ASN A 283 -4.37 16.19 3.91
CA ASN A 283 -3.13 16.24 3.15
C ASN A 283 -3.35 15.70 1.73
N CYS A 284 -4.09 14.60 1.60
CA CYS A 284 -4.50 14.08 0.31
C CYS A 284 -5.35 15.10 -0.49
N LEU A 285 -6.30 15.78 0.15
CA LEU A 285 -7.09 16.85 -0.48
C LEU A 285 -6.24 18.05 -0.94
N ARG A 286 -5.14 18.34 -0.25
CA ARG A 286 -4.20 19.38 -0.64
C ARG A 286 -3.30 18.95 -1.80
N ILE A 287 -2.85 17.69 -1.79
CA ILE A 287 -1.91 17.13 -2.77
C ILE A 287 -2.57 16.90 -4.12
N GLN A 288 -3.81 16.38 -4.13
CA GLN A 288 -4.59 16.11 -5.34
C GLN A 288 -3.84 15.33 -6.43
N SER A 289 -3.13 14.26 -6.03
CA SER A 289 -2.24 13.51 -6.93
C SER A 289 -2.65 12.06 -7.02
N THR A 290 -2.78 11.56 -8.26
CA THR A 290 -2.95 10.12 -8.52
C THR A 290 -1.69 9.32 -8.26
N ARG A 291 -0.56 9.98 -7.97
CA ARG A 291 0.72 9.33 -7.62
C ARG A 291 0.89 9.15 -6.12
N ASN A 292 0.05 9.78 -5.30
CA ASN A 292 0.14 9.67 -3.85
C ASN A 292 -0.51 8.37 -3.39
N ALA A 293 0.29 7.46 -2.81
CA ALA A 293 -0.18 6.15 -2.36
C ALA A 293 -1.37 6.27 -1.40
N ASP A 294 -1.28 7.20 -0.45
CA ASP A 294 -2.32 7.43 0.56
C ASP A 294 -3.64 7.95 -0.04
N SER A 295 -3.56 8.78 -1.09
CA SER A 295 -4.77 9.28 -1.75
C SER A 295 -5.54 8.16 -2.45
N ILE A 296 -4.83 7.16 -2.98
CA ILE A 296 -5.45 5.98 -3.59
C ILE A 296 -6.07 5.08 -2.51
N ALA A 297 -5.34 4.82 -1.42
CA ALA A 297 -5.84 4.01 -0.31
C ALA A 297 -7.09 4.64 0.34
N LEU A 298 -7.08 5.96 0.59
CA LEU A 298 -8.24 6.69 1.12
C LEU A 298 -9.41 6.78 0.13
N PHE A 299 -9.14 6.88 -1.17
CA PHE A 299 -10.19 6.81 -2.18
C PHE A 299 -10.88 5.44 -2.14
N ALA A 300 -10.10 4.36 -2.09
CA ALA A 300 -10.62 3.00 -2.04
C ALA A 300 -11.43 2.74 -0.74
N LEU A 301 -10.98 3.29 0.40
CA LEU A 301 -11.75 3.30 1.65
C LEU A 301 -13.09 4.05 1.48
N ALA A 302 -13.08 5.24 0.89
CA ALA A 302 -14.30 6.02 0.67
C ALA A 302 -15.30 5.31 -0.26
N VAL A 303 -14.81 4.61 -1.29
CA VAL A 303 -15.66 3.77 -2.15
C VAL A 303 -16.34 2.66 -1.33
N GLU A 304 -15.59 1.95 -0.47
CA GLU A 304 -16.17 0.93 0.40
C GLU A 304 -17.21 1.50 1.37
N LEU A 305 -16.95 2.69 1.95
CA LEU A 305 -17.90 3.38 2.81
C LEU A 305 -19.22 3.71 2.11
N ILE A 306 -19.16 4.12 0.85
CA ILE A 306 -20.34 4.45 0.05
C ILE A 306 -21.09 3.17 -0.32
N ASP A 307 -20.42 2.18 -0.89
CA ASP A 307 -21.06 1.00 -1.47
C ASP A 307 -21.58 0.02 -0.41
N PHE A 308 -20.87 -0.15 0.71
CA PHE A 308 -21.19 -1.19 1.70
C PHE A 308 -21.74 -0.64 3.02
N TYR A 309 -21.28 0.53 3.46
CA TYR A 309 -21.68 1.10 4.75
C TYR A 309 -22.72 2.21 4.62
N HIS A 310 -22.96 2.71 3.40
CA HIS A 310 -23.89 3.81 3.10
C HIS A 310 -23.52 5.11 3.82
N TYR A 311 -22.24 5.44 3.85
CA TYR A 311 -21.71 6.72 4.34
C TYR A 311 -21.00 7.49 3.23
N ASP A 312 -21.33 8.76 3.10
CA ASP A 312 -20.61 9.71 2.25
C ASP A 312 -19.50 10.41 3.05
N VAL A 313 -18.47 10.90 2.36
CA VAL A 313 -17.30 11.56 2.95
C VAL A 313 -17.16 12.96 2.37
N ASN A 314 -17.27 13.98 3.21
CA ASN A 314 -17.18 15.37 2.74
C ASN A 314 -15.73 15.91 2.75
N ALA A 315 -15.55 17.15 2.28
CA ALA A 315 -14.24 17.81 2.24
C ALA A 315 -13.57 17.98 3.62
N ALA A 316 -14.34 17.98 4.72
CA ALA A 316 -13.81 18.03 6.08
C ALA A 316 -13.38 16.64 6.62
N GLY A 317 -13.64 15.57 5.85
CA GLY A 317 -13.43 14.17 6.23
C GLY A 317 -14.52 13.63 7.14
N GLU A 318 -15.67 14.29 7.22
CA GLU A 318 -16.80 13.87 8.04
C GLU A 318 -17.65 12.84 7.30
N LEU A 319 -18.14 11.85 8.06
CA LEU A 319 -18.95 10.75 7.57
C LEU A 319 -20.43 11.08 7.73
N THR A 320 -21.21 10.99 6.65
CA THR A 320 -22.66 11.25 6.67
C THR A 320 -23.42 10.05 6.11
N LYS A 321 -24.26 9.43 6.94
CA LYS A 321 -25.11 8.31 6.50
C LYS A 321 -26.13 8.77 5.46
N PHE A 322 -26.38 7.95 4.45
CA PHE A 322 -27.45 8.17 3.47
C PHE A 322 -28.35 6.94 3.33
N GLU A 323 -29.54 7.16 2.78
CA GLU A 323 -30.51 6.10 2.48
C GLU A 323 -30.32 5.61 1.03
N VAL A 324 -30.54 4.30 0.83
CA VAL A 324 -30.48 3.61 -0.47
C VAL A 324 -31.86 3.61 -1.13
#